data_AF-A0A7X6CQ38-F1
#
_entry.id   AF-A0A7X6CQ38-F1
#
_cell.length_a   1.000
_cell.length_b   1.000
_cell.length_c   1.000
_cell.angle_alpha   90.00
_cell.angle_beta   90.00
_cell.angle_gamma   90.00
#
_symmetry.space_group_name_H-M   'P 1'
#
loop_
_entity.id
_entity.type
_entity.pdbx_description
1 polymer ?
#
loop_
_entity_poly.entity_id
_entity_poly.type
_entity_poly.pdbx_seq_one_letter_code
_entity_poly.pdbx_strand_id
1 'polypeptide(L)'
;MSLPKLYTLRKKLIVSFLIVALIPLMLLAAIDRYNTQQILTKNAQQSLLAVASQTALSIDTFLTFNLNNVRVEGILPGLAKYLNLPPETRETSAEQKIARDTLRSLSRRDNVNIFSYALLDPKGQNVLDTYTRNIGTDESSSDYFQQPLKTGLPYVSSLKLSSQSPGLIKIYFSSPVRNSKGVVVGILRFCYNATALERAIVQQTGLAGPESFAILLDEHYIRLAHGTLPELNFKSVVPLDPLLAKKLQAEERLPNLPIDELSTNLPTLKQALDNARVRPFVMLRLIGTNDRLSAVAIAPLETSLGTCCSCSRNLPFSPR
;
A
#
# COMPACT_ATOMS: atom_id res chain seq x y z
N MET A 1 -26.84 -13.54 68.67
CA MET A 1 -25.77 -14.58 68.66
C MET A 1 -26.46 -15.93 68.57
N SER A 2 -26.83 -16.37 67.36
CA SER A 2 -27.55 -17.64 67.14
C SER A 2 -26.59 -18.71 66.64
N LEU A 3 -26.44 -19.81 67.39
CA LEU A 3 -25.68 -20.97 66.96
C LEU A 3 -26.28 -21.57 65.67
N PRO A 4 -25.46 -22.09 64.74
CA PRO A 4 -25.94 -22.67 63.50
C PRO A 4 -26.62 -24.02 63.75
N LYS A 5 -27.78 -24.22 63.10
CA LYS A 5 -28.54 -25.48 63.02
C LYS A 5 -27.59 -26.67 62.80
N LEU A 6 -27.69 -27.67 63.68
CA LEU A 6 -26.93 -28.91 63.64
C LEU A 6 -27.33 -29.75 62.42
N TYR A 7 -26.61 -29.56 61.31
CA TYR A 7 -26.61 -30.50 60.19
C TYR A 7 -26.07 -31.85 60.66
N THR A 8 -26.77 -32.96 60.35
CA THR A 8 -26.32 -34.33 60.61
C THR A 8 -24.88 -34.53 60.13
N LEU A 9 -24.02 -35.22 60.91
CA LEU A 9 -22.58 -35.43 60.62
C LEU A 9 -22.31 -35.83 59.16
N ARG A 10 -23.20 -36.65 58.60
CA ARG A 10 -23.20 -37.07 57.20
C ARG A 10 -23.19 -35.91 56.20
N LYS A 11 -23.99 -34.86 56.42
CA LYS A 11 -24.03 -33.67 55.54
C LYS A 11 -22.74 -32.85 55.63
N LYS A 12 -22.15 -32.70 56.83
CA LYS A 12 -20.87 -31.99 57.00
C LYS A 12 -19.71 -32.71 56.30
N LEU A 13 -19.66 -34.05 56.40
CA LEU A 13 -18.67 -34.87 55.70
C LEU A 13 -18.86 -34.80 54.19
N ILE A 14 -20.10 -34.94 53.68
CA ILE A 14 -20.39 -34.85 52.24
C ILE A 14 -19.99 -33.47 51.68
N VAL A 15 -20.34 -32.37 52.35
CA VAL A 15 -19.97 -31.01 51.90
C VAL A 15 -18.46 -30.80 51.93
N SER A 16 -17.76 -31.32 52.94
CA SER A 16 -16.29 -31.19 53.03
C SER A 16 -15.59 -31.97 51.91
N PHE A 17 -16.00 -33.22 51.66
CA PHE A 17 -15.49 -34.01 50.53
C PHE A 17 -15.82 -33.37 49.18
N LEU A 18 -17.02 -32.81 49.03
CA LEU A 18 -17.44 -32.09 47.83
C LEU A 18 -16.55 -30.88 47.56
N ILE A 19 -16.29 -30.05 48.58
CA ILE A 19 -15.42 -28.86 48.47
C ILE A 19 -13.98 -29.26 48.12
N VAL A 20 -13.44 -30.27 48.80
CA VAL A 20 -12.07 -30.77 48.55
C VAL A 20 -11.93 -31.34 47.13
N ALA A 21 -12.98 -31.94 46.57
CA ALA A 21 -12.97 -32.44 45.20
C ALA A 21 -13.20 -31.33 44.14
N LEU A 22 -14.03 -30.32 44.44
CA LEU A 22 -14.35 -29.24 43.49
C LEU A 22 -13.27 -28.17 43.36
N ILE A 23 -12.55 -27.85 44.44
CA ILE A 23 -11.52 -26.81 44.41
C ILE A 23 -10.41 -27.12 43.38
N PRO A 24 -9.80 -28.32 43.34
CA PRO A 24 -8.78 -28.66 42.35
C PRO A 24 -9.30 -28.61 40.91
N LEU A 25 -10.55 -29.02 40.68
CA LEU A 25 -11.19 -28.99 39.36
C LEU A 25 -11.45 -27.56 38.89
N MET A 26 -11.96 -26.69 39.77
CA MET A 26 -12.13 -25.26 39.45
C MET A 26 -10.78 -24.58 39.19
N LEU A 27 -9.77 -24.89 40.00
CA LEU A 27 -8.43 -24.32 39.83
C LEU A 27 -7.80 -24.75 38.50
N LEU A 28 -7.87 -26.04 38.17
CA LEU A 28 -7.40 -26.58 36.90
C LEU A 28 -8.14 -25.96 35.72
N ALA A 29 -9.47 -25.83 35.80
CA ALA A 29 -10.27 -25.20 34.76
C ALA A 29 -9.95 -23.70 34.59
N ALA A 30 -9.64 -22.98 35.67
CA ALA A 30 -9.23 -21.58 35.61
C ALA A 30 -7.86 -21.41 34.95
N ILE A 31 -6.89 -22.27 35.30
CA ILE A 31 -5.56 -22.29 34.70
C ILE A 31 -5.64 -22.65 33.22
N ASP A 32 -6.40 -23.69 32.87
CA ASP A 32 -6.55 -24.16 31.49
C ASP A 32 -7.21 -23.09 30.61
N ARG A 33 -8.26 -22.43 31.12
CA ARG A 33 -8.89 -21.28 30.44
C ARG A 33 -7.91 -20.14 30.21
N TYR A 34 -7.11 -19.79 31.23
CA TYR A 34 -6.12 -18.71 31.11
C TYR A 34 -5.04 -19.05 30.08
N ASN A 35 -4.45 -20.24 30.16
CA ASN A 35 -3.41 -20.69 29.24
C ASN A 35 -3.93 -20.83 27.81
N THR A 36 -5.11 -21.44 27.63
CA THR A 36 -5.72 -21.61 26.32
C THR A 36 -6.03 -20.27 25.67
N GLN A 37 -6.59 -19.31 26.42
CA GLN A 37 -6.85 -17.97 25.89
C GLN A 37 -5.57 -17.24 25.47
N GLN A 38 -4.49 -17.34 26.27
CA GLN A 38 -3.21 -16.74 25.90
C GLN A 38 -2.60 -17.38 24.65
N ILE A 39 -2.62 -18.71 24.56
CA ILE A 39 -2.09 -19.45 23.41
C ILE A 39 -2.90 -19.10 22.15
N LEU A 40 -4.23 -19.10 22.23
CA LEU A 40 -5.09 -18.73 21.10
C LEU A 40 -4.86 -17.29 20.65
N THR A 41 -4.72 -16.35 21.58
CA THR A 41 -4.44 -14.94 21.27
C THR A 41 -3.08 -14.78 20.59
N LYS A 42 -2.05 -15.44 21.13
CA LYS A 42 -0.70 -15.41 20.57
C LYS A 42 -0.65 -16.02 19.17
N ASN A 43 -1.32 -17.16 18.98
CA ASN A 43 -1.40 -17.82 17.68
C ASN A 43 -2.16 -16.96 16.65
N ALA A 44 -3.26 -16.32 17.06
CA ALA A 44 -4.01 -15.40 16.21
C ALA A 44 -3.16 -14.18 15.79
N GLN A 45 -2.40 -13.59 16.74
CA GLN A 45 -1.46 -12.51 16.46
C GLN A 45 -0.38 -12.96 15.46
N GLN A 46 0.27 -14.10 15.71
CA GLN A 46 1.30 -14.60 14.80
C GLN A 46 0.76 -14.88 13.39
N SER A 47 -0.44 -15.45 13.30
CA SER A 47 -1.13 -15.65 12.01
C SER A 47 -1.39 -14.33 11.29
N LEU A 48 -1.96 -13.34 11.99
CA LEU A 48 -2.24 -12.02 11.42
C LEU A 48 -0.98 -11.32 10.93
N LEU A 49 0.13 -11.38 11.68
CA LEU A 49 1.39 -10.80 11.23
C LEU A 49 2.00 -11.56 10.06
N ALA A 50 1.90 -12.88 10.04
CA ALA A 50 2.37 -13.67 8.90
C ALA A 50 1.62 -13.26 7.62
N VAL A 51 0.30 -13.13 7.70
CA VAL A 51 -0.55 -12.69 6.57
C VAL A 51 -0.26 -11.23 6.19
N ALA A 52 -0.11 -10.33 7.16
CA ALA A 52 0.23 -8.93 6.91
C ALA A 52 1.60 -8.80 6.22
N SER A 53 2.62 -9.50 6.72
CA SER A 53 3.97 -9.53 6.13
C SER A 53 3.97 -10.16 4.73
N GLN A 54 3.20 -11.23 4.52
CA GLN A 54 3.07 -11.85 3.20
C GLN A 54 2.37 -10.91 2.20
N THR A 55 1.37 -10.16 2.66
CA THR A 55 0.69 -9.13 1.87
C THR A 55 1.66 -8.01 1.51
N ALA A 56 2.40 -7.48 2.49
CA ALA A 56 3.42 -6.47 2.28
C ALA A 56 4.45 -6.92 1.23
N LEU A 57 4.99 -8.13 1.38
CA LEU A 57 5.93 -8.72 0.42
C LEU A 57 5.34 -8.87 -0.99
N SER A 58 4.05 -9.21 -1.11
CA SER A 58 3.37 -9.30 -2.41
C SER A 58 3.31 -7.94 -3.11
N ILE A 59 2.95 -6.88 -2.37
CA ILE A 59 2.93 -5.51 -2.88
C ILE A 59 4.35 -5.04 -3.24
N ASP A 60 5.34 -5.26 -2.38
CA ASP A 60 6.74 -4.92 -2.64
C ASP A 60 7.29 -5.63 -3.89
N THR A 61 6.93 -6.90 -4.07
CA THR A 61 7.29 -7.67 -5.25
C THR A 61 6.68 -7.07 -6.51
N PHE A 62 5.39 -6.71 -6.47
CA PHE A 62 4.72 -6.05 -7.59
C PHE A 62 5.38 -4.71 -7.96
N LEU A 63 5.67 -3.86 -6.97
CA LEU A 63 6.30 -2.56 -7.20
C LEU A 63 7.71 -2.74 -7.76
N THR A 64 8.53 -3.58 -7.12
CA THR A 64 9.92 -3.84 -7.50
C THR A 64 10.02 -4.49 -8.88
N PHE A 65 9.12 -5.41 -9.22
CA PHE A 65 9.04 -6.02 -10.54
C PHE A 65 8.84 -4.95 -11.63
N ASN A 66 7.85 -4.07 -11.46
CA ASN A 66 7.56 -3.01 -12.42
C ASN A 66 8.68 -1.97 -12.52
N LEU A 67 9.30 -1.60 -11.38
CA LEU A 67 10.47 -0.71 -11.32
C LEU A 67 11.69 -1.30 -12.05
N ASN A 68 11.96 -2.58 -11.86
CA ASN A 68 13.05 -3.26 -12.55
C ASN A 68 12.78 -3.37 -14.05
N ASN A 69 11.53 -3.63 -14.45
CA ASN A 69 11.18 -3.72 -15.85
C ASN A 69 11.33 -2.37 -16.56
N VAL A 70 10.76 -1.28 -16.02
CA VAL A 70 10.88 0.05 -16.65
C VAL A 70 12.33 0.51 -16.73
N ARG A 71 13.19 0.09 -15.80
CA ARG A 71 14.64 0.33 -15.84
C ARG A 71 15.30 -0.33 -17.06
N VAL A 72 14.98 -1.60 -17.31
CA VAL A 72 15.53 -2.35 -18.45
C VAL A 72 14.92 -1.87 -19.77
N GLU A 73 13.64 -1.48 -19.76
CA GLU A 73 12.97 -0.90 -20.92
C GLU A 73 13.58 0.47 -21.28
N GLY A 74 13.96 1.28 -20.29
CA GLY A 74 14.58 2.60 -20.49
C GLY A 74 15.97 2.58 -21.14
N ILE A 75 16.64 1.42 -21.22
CA ILE A 75 17.94 1.29 -21.90
C ILE A 75 17.81 0.76 -23.33
N LEU A 76 16.59 0.53 -23.82
CA LEU A 76 16.38 0.06 -25.19
C LEU A 76 16.88 1.09 -26.23
N PRO A 77 17.82 0.72 -27.13
CA PRO A 77 18.46 1.69 -28.02
C PRO A 77 17.50 2.44 -28.94
N GLY A 78 16.39 1.82 -29.35
CA GLY A 78 15.39 2.44 -30.22
C GLY A 78 14.75 3.68 -29.59
N LEU A 79 14.53 3.66 -28.26
CA LEU A 79 13.95 4.78 -27.54
C LEU A 79 14.94 5.96 -27.45
N ALA A 80 16.19 5.66 -27.12
CA ALA A 80 17.24 6.67 -27.05
C ALA A 80 17.57 7.28 -28.42
N LYS A 81 17.59 6.48 -29.50
CA LYS A 81 17.80 6.97 -30.87
C LYS A 81 16.73 7.99 -31.26
N TYR A 82 15.46 7.68 -31.00
CA TYR A 82 14.35 8.59 -31.27
C TYR A 82 14.46 9.90 -30.47
N LEU A 83 14.76 9.83 -29.16
CA LEU A 83 14.87 11.02 -28.32
C LEU A 83 16.05 11.93 -28.69
N ASN A 84 17.15 11.36 -29.22
CA ASN A 84 18.30 12.13 -29.69
C ASN A 84 18.08 12.86 -31.02
N LEU A 85 17.00 12.57 -31.76
CA LEU A 85 16.68 13.32 -32.97
C LEU A 85 16.27 14.76 -32.61
N PRO A 86 16.67 15.75 -33.42
CA PRO A 86 16.13 17.11 -33.34
C PRO A 86 14.60 17.09 -33.43
N PRO A 87 13.88 17.90 -32.63
CA PRO A 87 12.41 17.93 -32.64
C PRO A 87 11.79 18.05 -34.03
N GLU A 88 12.42 18.82 -34.92
CA GLU A 88 11.96 19.12 -36.28
C GLU A 88 12.00 17.88 -37.20
N THR A 89 12.85 16.91 -36.89
CA THR A 89 13.03 15.68 -37.69
C THR A 89 12.46 14.43 -37.01
N ARG A 90 11.86 14.58 -35.82
CA ARG A 90 11.23 13.46 -35.09
C ARG A 90 9.97 12.96 -35.78
N GLU A 91 9.18 13.85 -36.36
CA GLU A 91 7.96 13.44 -37.04
C GLU A 91 8.31 12.70 -38.33
N THR A 92 7.64 11.57 -38.56
CA THR A 92 7.78 10.70 -39.75
C THR A 92 9.12 9.98 -39.89
N SER A 93 10.03 10.07 -38.90
CA SER A 93 11.31 9.35 -38.93
C SER A 93 11.17 7.84 -38.80
N ALA A 94 12.16 7.10 -39.31
CA ALA A 94 12.24 5.65 -39.13
C ALA A 94 12.36 5.28 -37.63
N GLU A 95 13.07 6.10 -36.86
CA GLU A 95 13.23 5.97 -35.41
C GLU A 95 11.90 6.14 -34.68
N GLN A 96 11.03 7.05 -35.13
CA GLN A 96 9.69 7.21 -34.56
C GLN A 96 8.88 5.92 -34.71
N LYS A 97 8.93 5.27 -35.88
CA LYS A 97 8.25 4.00 -36.11
C LYS A 97 8.78 2.91 -35.18
N ILE A 98 10.10 2.77 -35.08
CA ILE A 98 10.76 1.79 -34.20
C ILE A 98 10.38 2.03 -32.74
N ALA A 99 10.47 3.28 -32.26
CA ALA A 99 10.11 3.63 -30.89
C ALA A 99 8.62 3.35 -30.62
N ARG A 100 7.73 3.69 -31.55
CA ARG A 100 6.28 3.45 -31.42
C ARG A 100 5.95 1.96 -31.36
N ASP A 101 6.55 1.16 -32.22
CA ASP A 101 6.35 -0.29 -32.24
C ASP A 101 6.92 -0.93 -30.95
N THR A 102 8.05 -0.41 -30.46
CA THR A 102 8.62 -0.79 -29.16
C THR A 102 7.63 -0.50 -28.02
N LEU A 103 7.14 0.73 -27.89
CA LEU A 103 6.18 1.10 -26.82
C LEU A 103 4.89 0.25 -26.89
N ARG A 104 4.38 -0.02 -28.10
CA ARG A 104 3.22 -0.91 -28.31
C ARG A 104 3.50 -2.35 -27.91
N SER A 105 4.71 -2.85 -28.15
CA SER A 105 5.11 -4.18 -27.69
C SER A 105 5.18 -4.24 -26.17
N LEU A 106 5.76 -3.22 -25.53
CA LEU A 106 5.83 -3.11 -24.07
C LEU A 106 4.44 -3.03 -23.44
N SER A 107 3.53 -2.23 -24.00
CA SER A 107 2.17 -2.09 -23.48
C SER A 107 1.36 -3.39 -23.55
N ARG A 108 1.70 -4.32 -24.45
CA ARG A 108 1.02 -5.62 -24.58
C ARG A 108 1.39 -6.62 -23.50
N ARG A 109 2.42 -6.35 -22.68
CA ARG A 109 2.80 -7.20 -21.54
C ARG A 109 1.64 -7.40 -20.56
N ASP A 110 0.82 -6.37 -20.39
CA ASP A 110 -0.42 -6.40 -19.61
C ASP A 110 -1.42 -5.45 -20.27
N ASN A 111 -2.11 -5.95 -21.28
CA ASN A 111 -3.08 -5.19 -22.08
C ASN A 111 -4.34 -4.79 -21.29
N VAL A 112 -4.55 -5.34 -20.09
CA VAL A 112 -5.72 -5.05 -19.25
C VAL A 112 -5.44 -3.85 -18.34
N ASN A 113 -4.26 -3.80 -17.72
CA ASN A 113 -3.97 -2.81 -16.69
C ASN A 113 -3.01 -1.70 -17.14
N ILE A 114 -2.24 -1.88 -18.22
CA ILE A 114 -1.38 -0.80 -18.73
C ILE A 114 -2.23 0.15 -19.58
N PHE A 115 -2.46 1.37 -19.08
CA PHE A 115 -3.20 2.40 -19.81
C PHE A 115 -2.38 3.01 -20.94
N SER A 116 -1.11 3.33 -20.70
CA SER A 116 -0.27 3.88 -21.75
C SER A 116 1.22 3.84 -21.42
N TYR A 117 2.05 3.83 -22.47
CA TYR A 117 3.49 4.02 -22.42
C TYR A 117 3.84 5.30 -23.17
N ALA A 118 4.75 6.09 -22.60
CA ALA A 118 5.19 7.34 -23.21
C ALA A 118 6.69 7.59 -23.08
N LEU A 119 7.21 8.35 -24.04
CA LEU A 119 8.52 8.98 -24.00
C LEU A 119 8.34 10.47 -23.77
N LEU A 120 8.97 10.94 -22.70
CA LEU A 120 9.09 12.36 -22.39
C LEU A 120 10.50 12.81 -22.77
N ASP A 121 10.60 13.96 -23.43
CA ASP A 121 11.90 14.55 -23.73
C ASP A 121 12.54 15.18 -22.47
N PRO A 122 13.79 15.67 -22.53
CA PRO A 122 14.44 16.29 -21.36
C PRO A 122 13.73 17.52 -20.78
N LYS A 123 12.77 18.10 -21.51
CA LYS A 123 11.96 19.23 -21.04
C LYS A 123 10.64 18.79 -20.42
N GLY A 124 10.32 17.49 -20.43
CA GLY A 124 9.07 16.94 -19.91
C GLY A 124 7.93 16.92 -20.93
N GLN A 125 8.20 17.23 -22.19
CA GLN A 125 7.20 17.18 -23.25
C GLN A 125 6.95 15.72 -23.64
N ASN A 126 5.67 15.30 -23.67
CA ASN A 126 5.29 14.01 -24.21
C ASN A 126 5.42 14.00 -25.73
N VAL A 127 6.46 13.33 -26.24
CA VAL A 127 6.80 13.31 -27.67
C VAL A 127 6.31 12.05 -28.37
N LEU A 128 6.00 11.00 -27.61
CA LEU A 128 5.46 9.75 -28.15
C LEU A 128 4.70 9.01 -27.05
N ASP A 129 3.45 8.64 -27.31
CA ASP A 129 2.61 7.87 -26.38
C ASP A 129 1.80 6.81 -27.15
N THR A 130 1.57 5.66 -26.52
CA THR A 130 0.64 4.64 -27.05
C THR A 130 -0.81 5.13 -27.00
N TYR A 131 -1.14 6.05 -26.09
CA TYR A 131 -2.40 6.79 -26.06
C TYR A 131 -2.22 8.16 -26.70
N THR A 132 -2.65 8.28 -27.96
CA THR A 132 -2.33 9.41 -28.83
C THR A 132 -2.79 10.78 -28.31
N ARG A 133 -3.82 10.84 -27.46
CA ARG A 133 -4.31 12.10 -26.89
C ARG A 133 -3.33 12.76 -25.91
N ASN A 134 -2.36 12.02 -25.39
CA ASN A 134 -1.34 12.57 -24.49
C ASN A 134 -0.17 13.20 -25.24
N ILE A 135 0.02 12.90 -26.52
CA ILE A 135 1.14 13.44 -27.30
C ILE A 135 0.99 14.95 -27.38
N GLY A 136 2.07 15.68 -27.09
CA GLY A 136 2.05 17.15 -27.02
C GLY A 136 1.66 17.73 -25.66
N THR A 137 1.37 16.91 -24.65
CA THR A 137 1.16 17.40 -23.27
C THR A 137 2.47 17.64 -22.52
N ASP A 138 2.51 18.72 -21.74
CA ASP A 138 3.62 19.01 -20.82
C ASP A 138 3.43 18.24 -19.51
N GLU A 139 4.34 17.31 -19.24
CA GLU A 139 4.38 16.48 -18.02
C GLU A 139 5.57 16.86 -17.12
N SER A 140 6.21 18.02 -17.34
CA SER A 140 7.44 18.46 -16.64
C SER A 140 7.25 18.75 -15.14
N SER A 141 6.04 19.07 -14.73
CA SER A 141 5.67 19.29 -13.33
C SER A 141 5.41 18.00 -12.56
N SER A 142 5.28 16.85 -13.25
CA SER A 142 4.96 15.58 -12.63
C SER A 142 6.15 14.97 -11.89
N ASP A 143 5.87 14.37 -10.74
CA ASP A 143 6.83 13.63 -9.92
C ASP A 143 7.51 12.48 -10.68
N TYR A 144 6.75 11.73 -11.48
CA TYR A 144 7.26 10.65 -12.32
C TYR A 144 8.17 11.13 -13.48
N PHE A 145 8.26 12.43 -13.72
CA PHE A 145 9.26 13.01 -14.62
C PHE A 145 10.46 13.54 -13.82
N GLN A 146 10.19 14.38 -12.82
CA GLN A 146 11.23 15.08 -12.05
C GLN A 146 12.12 14.14 -11.25
N GLN A 147 11.54 13.12 -10.60
CA GLN A 147 12.28 12.22 -9.70
C GLN A 147 13.29 11.35 -10.46
N PRO A 148 12.94 10.65 -11.55
CA PRO A 148 13.91 9.96 -12.39
C PRO A 148 14.97 10.89 -12.99
N LEU A 149 14.57 12.08 -13.45
CA LEU A 149 15.50 13.02 -14.07
C LEU A 149 16.55 13.50 -13.06
N LYS A 150 16.13 13.81 -11.83
CA LYS A 150 17.00 14.28 -10.74
C LYS A 150 17.89 13.19 -10.19
N THR A 151 17.35 11.99 -9.97
CA THR A 151 18.07 10.91 -9.26
C THR A 151 18.81 9.96 -10.20
N GLY A 152 18.43 9.93 -11.48
CA GLY A 152 18.94 8.95 -12.43
C GLY A 152 18.46 7.51 -12.19
N LEU A 153 17.46 7.32 -11.31
CA LEU A 153 16.94 6.03 -10.91
C LEU A 153 15.46 5.85 -11.32
N PRO A 154 14.95 4.61 -11.43
CA PRO A 154 13.53 4.37 -11.59
C PRO A 154 12.72 4.92 -10.42
N TYR A 155 11.48 5.29 -10.71
CA TYR A 155 10.55 5.88 -9.75
C TYR A 155 9.13 5.36 -9.98
N VAL A 156 8.39 5.24 -8.88
CA VAL A 156 6.96 4.95 -8.86
C VAL A 156 6.23 6.07 -8.13
N SER A 157 5.19 6.62 -8.75
CA SER A 157 4.39 7.69 -8.14
C SER A 157 3.52 7.16 -7.00
N SER A 158 3.00 8.07 -6.18
CA SER A 158 1.82 7.77 -5.35
C SER A 158 0.62 7.42 -6.23
N LEU A 159 -0.40 6.80 -5.64
CA LEU A 159 -1.68 6.59 -6.32
C LEU A 159 -2.34 7.94 -6.60
N LYS A 160 -2.80 8.14 -7.83
CA LYS A 160 -3.47 9.36 -8.29
C LYS A 160 -4.89 9.05 -8.76
N LEU A 161 -5.83 9.88 -8.34
CA LEU A 161 -7.21 9.87 -8.82
C LEU A 161 -7.28 10.58 -10.16
N SER A 162 -7.83 9.93 -11.18
CA SER A 162 -7.96 10.56 -12.49
C SER A 162 -8.98 11.70 -12.46
N SER A 163 -8.52 12.94 -12.53
CA SER A 163 -9.40 14.13 -12.64
C SER A 163 -10.34 14.07 -13.85
N GLN A 164 -9.93 13.35 -14.90
CA GLN A 164 -10.70 13.19 -16.14
C GLN A 164 -11.71 12.05 -16.11
N SER A 165 -11.61 11.12 -15.16
CA SER A 165 -12.43 9.91 -15.12
C SER A 165 -12.63 9.47 -13.67
N PRO A 166 -13.75 9.86 -13.04
CA PRO A 166 -14.07 9.48 -11.67
C PRO A 166 -13.98 7.96 -11.47
N GLY A 167 -13.34 7.53 -10.39
CA GLY A 167 -13.17 6.12 -10.04
C GLY A 167 -11.96 5.42 -10.68
N LEU A 168 -11.27 6.07 -11.63
CA LEU A 168 -10.05 5.51 -12.23
C LEU A 168 -8.82 5.95 -11.44
N ILE A 169 -8.10 4.97 -10.87
CA ILE A 169 -6.90 5.19 -10.08
C ILE A 169 -5.67 4.85 -10.93
N LYS A 170 -4.73 5.79 -11.00
CA LYS A 170 -3.49 5.67 -11.77
C LYS A 170 -2.30 5.53 -10.85
N ILE A 171 -1.32 4.76 -11.30
CA ILE A 171 0.03 4.73 -10.76
C ILE A 171 1.01 4.80 -11.93
N TYR A 172 2.04 5.63 -11.79
CA TYR A 172 3.03 5.83 -12.84
C TYR A 172 4.34 5.18 -12.44
N PHE A 173 4.90 4.41 -13.36
CA PHE A 173 6.27 3.91 -13.26
C PHE A 173 7.11 4.59 -14.31
N SER A 174 8.32 4.97 -13.95
CA SER A 174 9.17 5.80 -14.79
C SER A 174 10.64 5.48 -14.60
N SER A 175 11.43 5.66 -15.66
CA SER A 175 12.89 5.49 -15.63
C SER A 175 13.55 6.44 -16.62
N PRO A 176 14.78 6.90 -16.35
CA PRO A 176 15.55 7.64 -17.34
C PRO A 176 15.83 6.78 -18.57
N VAL A 177 15.68 7.38 -19.76
CA VAL A 177 16.14 6.79 -21.01
C VAL A 177 17.59 7.17 -21.20
N ARG A 178 18.46 6.17 -21.39
CA ARG A 178 19.91 6.38 -21.53
C ARG A 178 20.37 6.02 -22.92
N ASN A 179 21.22 6.85 -23.50
CA ASN A 179 21.91 6.51 -24.74
C ASN A 179 23.10 5.57 -24.49
N SER A 180 23.79 5.15 -25.55
CA SER A 180 24.96 4.25 -25.46
C SER A 180 26.14 4.83 -24.67
N LYS A 181 26.17 6.14 -24.41
CA LYS A 181 27.17 6.83 -23.58
C LYS A 181 26.73 6.94 -22.10
N GLY A 182 25.59 6.36 -21.72
CA GLY A 182 25.02 6.43 -20.38
C GLY A 182 24.33 7.76 -20.03
N VAL A 183 24.28 8.70 -20.97
CA VAL A 183 23.65 10.02 -20.79
C VAL A 183 22.13 9.88 -20.83
N VAL A 184 21.46 10.55 -19.88
CA VAL A 184 19.99 10.62 -19.84
C VAL A 184 19.51 11.56 -20.95
N VAL A 185 18.67 11.05 -21.84
CA VAL A 185 18.15 11.77 -23.03
C VAL A 185 16.64 11.98 -22.99
N GLY A 186 15.99 11.59 -21.89
CA GLY A 186 14.56 11.74 -21.64
C GLY A 186 14.08 10.74 -20.60
N ILE A 187 12.77 10.61 -20.41
CA ILE A 187 12.14 9.70 -19.45
C ILE A 187 11.18 8.76 -20.17
N LEU A 188 11.27 7.47 -19.86
CA LEU A 188 10.26 6.48 -20.22
C LEU A 188 9.30 6.40 -19.04
N ARG A 189 8.00 6.55 -19.30
CA ARG A 189 6.96 6.36 -18.27
C ARG A 189 5.84 5.47 -18.79
N PHE A 190 5.26 4.68 -17.91
CA PHE A 190 3.99 4.02 -18.20
C PHE A 190 2.97 4.28 -17.09
N CYS A 191 1.71 4.42 -17.50
CA CYS A 191 0.57 4.61 -16.64
C CYS A 191 -0.14 3.26 -16.46
N TYR A 192 -0.36 2.87 -15.22
CA TYR A 192 -0.97 1.60 -14.86
C TYR A 192 -2.27 1.81 -14.08
N ASN A 193 -3.22 0.91 -14.27
CA ASN A 193 -4.48 0.85 -13.54
C ASN A 193 -4.23 0.30 -12.13
N ALA A 194 -4.30 1.18 -11.13
CA ALA A 194 -4.03 0.78 -9.76
C ALA A 194 -5.15 -0.04 -9.12
N THR A 195 -6.30 -0.25 -9.77
CA THR A 195 -7.31 -1.21 -9.32
C THR A 195 -6.74 -2.62 -9.18
N ALA A 196 -5.65 -2.95 -9.89
CA ALA A 196 -4.94 -4.21 -9.66
C ALA A 196 -4.37 -4.34 -8.23
N LEU A 197 -3.87 -3.24 -7.63
CA LEU A 197 -3.40 -3.24 -6.24
C LEU A 197 -4.58 -3.42 -5.27
N GLU A 198 -5.71 -2.76 -5.53
CA GLU A 198 -6.91 -2.95 -4.73
C GLU A 198 -7.37 -4.41 -4.74
N ARG A 199 -7.41 -5.06 -5.91
CA ARG A 199 -7.73 -6.49 -6.01
C ARG A 199 -6.75 -7.36 -5.22
N ALA A 200 -5.45 -7.03 -5.24
CA ALA A 200 -4.45 -7.76 -4.48
C ALA A 200 -4.71 -7.69 -2.96
N ILE A 201 -5.23 -6.55 -2.46
CA ILE A 201 -5.64 -6.35 -1.06
C ILE A 201 -6.95 -7.09 -0.76
N VAL A 202 -7.95 -7.00 -1.62
CA VAL A 202 -9.24 -7.71 -1.47
C VAL A 202 -9.04 -9.23 -1.44
N GLN A 203 -8.10 -9.76 -2.22
CA GLN A 203 -7.75 -11.19 -2.22
C GLN A 203 -7.16 -11.69 -0.89
N GLN A 204 -6.70 -10.81 0.00
CA GLN A 204 -6.20 -11.19 1.33
C GLN A 204 -7.32 -11.35 2.37
N THR A 205 -8.55 -10.95 2.04
CA THR A 205 -9.70 -11.08 2.92
C THR A 205 -9.95 -12.55 3.25
N GLY A 206 -10.08 -12.87 4.54
CA GLY A 206 -10.31 -14.22 5.04
C GLY A 206 -9.05 -15.04 5.32
N LEU A 207 -7.86 -14.62 4.87
CA LEU A 207 -6.64 -15.43 4.99
C LEU A 207 -6.14 -15.62 6.42
N ALA A 208 -6.35 -14.65 7.30
CA ALA A 208 -5.99 -14.75 8.72
C ALA A 208 -7.12 -15.31 9.59
N GLY A 209 -8.25 -15.68 8.98
CA GLY A 209 -9.46 -16.17 9.64
C GLY A 209 -10.73 -15.55 9.05
N PRO A 210 -11.91 -16.11 9.35
CA PRO A 210 -13.20 -15.52 8.98
C PRO A 210 -13.28 -14.06 9.46
N GLU A 211 -13.82 -13.17 8.65
CA GLU A 211 -13.91 -11.71 8.91
C GLU A 211 -12.56 -10.94 8.92
N SER A 212 -11.42 -11.59 8.63
CA SER A 212 -10.15 -10.87 8.45
C SER A 212 -10.10 -10.12 7.12
N PHE A 213 -9.46 -8.96 7.09
CA PHE A 213 -9.27 -8.15 5.88
C PHE A 213 -7.99 -7.32 5.99
N ALA A 214 -7.50 -6.83 4.85
CA ALA A 214 -6.31 -5.99 4.77
C ALA A 214 -6.68 -4.52 4.48
N ILE A 215 -5.85 -3.61 4.99
CA ILE A 215 -5.89 -2.18 4.68
C ILE A 215 -4.49 -1.78 4.23
N LEU A 216 -4.39 -1.12 3.07
CA LEU A 216 -3.15 -0.52 2.58
C LEU A 216 -3.17 0.99 2.87
N LEU A 217 -2.10 1.50 3.46
CA LEU A 217 -1.94 2.91 3.83
C LEU A 217 -0.71 3.53 3.18
N ASP A 218 -0.78 4.82 2.87
CA ASP A 218 0.38 5.61 2.46
C ASP A 218 1.11 6.27 3.65
N GLU A 219 2.15 7.06 3.36
CA GLU A 219 2.96 7.77 4.36
C GLU A 219 2.21 8.84 5.16
N HIS A 220 1.03 9.25 4.70
CA HIS A 220 0.13 10.18 5.38
C HIS A 220 -1.05 9.46 6.06
N TYR A 221 -1.00 8.13 6.13
CA TYR A 221 -2.06 7.27 6.63
C TYR A 221 -3.38 7.45 5.87
N ILE A 222 -3.30 7.72 4.57
CA ILE A 222 -4.43 7.67 3.65
C ILE A 222 -4.62 6.23 3.19
N ARG A 223 -5.86 5.76 3.20
CA ARG A 223 -6.22 4.42 2.73
C ARG A 223 -6.09 4.35 1.22
N LEU A 224 -5.11 3.60 0.75
CA LEU A 224 -4.96 3.31 -0.68
C LEU A 224 -5.89 2.19 -1.13
N ALA A 225 -6.18 1.24 -0.24
CA ALA A 225 -7.15 0.18 -0.47
C ALA A 225 -7.68 -0.37 0.87
N HIS A 226 -8.95 -0.79 0.87
CA HIS A 226 -9.61 -1.49 1.97
C HIS A 226 -10.25 -2.78 1.47
N GLY A 227 -9.94 -3.92 2.09
CA GLY A 227 -10.35 -5.23 1.60
C GLY A 227 -11.87 -5.50 1.61
N THR A 228 -12.64 -4.73 2.39
CA THR A 228 -14.09 -4.92 2.58
C THR A 228 -14.95 -3.66 2.43
N LEU A 229 -14.35 -2.46 2.41
CA LEU A 229 -15.06 -1.16 2.46
C LEU A 229 -14.42 -0.17 1.49
N PRO A 230 -14.63 -0.34 0.16
CA PRO A 230 -14.00 0.51 -0.86
C PRO A 230 -14.34 2.01 -0.71
N GLU A 231 -15.45 2.37 -0.09
CA GLU A 231 -15.86 3.74 0.20
C GLU A 231 -14.95 4.47 1.20
N LEU A 232 -14.07 3.73 1.89
CA LEU A 232 -13.03 4.30 2.75
C LEU A 232 -11.72 4.60 2.02
N ASN A 233 -11.58 4.16 0.77
CA ASN A 233 -10.40 4.46 -0.05
C ASN A 233 -10.26 5.98 -0.22
N PHE A 234 -9.02 6.47 -0.22
CA PHE A 234 -8.63 7.87 -0.25
C PHE A 234 -9.18 8.73 0.90
N LYS A 235 -9.54 8.09 2.02
CA LYS A 235 -9.77 8.77 3.30
C LYS A 235 -8.59 8.54 4.24
N SER A 236 -8.22 9.59 4.96
CA SER A 236 -7.20 9.57 5.99
C SER A 236 -7.69 8.88 7.28
N VAL A 237 -6.75 8.26 8.01
CA VAL A 237 -7.01 7.70 9.34
C VAL A 237 -7.39 8.81 10.32
N VAL A 238 -6.71 9.96 10.28
CA VAL A 238 -6.99 11.14 11.12
C VAL A 238 -7.08 12.40 10.26
N PRO A 239 -7.78 13.46 10.71
CA PRO A 239 -7.88 14.70 9.95
C PRO A 239 -6.49 15.22 9.58
N LEU A 240 -6.33 15.54 8.30
CA LEU A 240 -5.08 16.11 7.77
C LEU A 240 -5.04 17.60 8.04
N ASP A 241 -3.82 18.15 8.16
CA ASP A 241 -3.62 19.59 8.16
C ASP A 241 -4.23 20.20 6.87
N PRO A 242 -4.97 21.33 6.94
CA PRO A 242 -5.64 21.90 5.78
C PRO A 242 -4.71 22.26 4.62
N LEU A 243 -3.48 22.69 4.89
CA LEU A 243 -2.50 22.99 3.84
C LEU A 243 -2.01 21.71 3.17
N LEU A 244 -1.75 20.66 3.96
CA LEU A 244 -1.39 19.35 3.45
C LEU A 244 -2.53 18.74 2.62
N ALA A 245 -3.77 18.80 3.09
CA ALA A 245 -4.93 18.27 2.38
C ALA A 245 -5.09 18.94 1.00
N LYS A 246 -5.02 20.28 0.94
CA LYS A 246 -5.08 21.03 -0.33
C LYS A 246 -3.94 20.66 -1.27
N LYS A 247 -2.73 20.49 -0.74
CA LYS A 247 -1.57 20.04 -1.53
C LYS A 247 -1.84 18.66 -2.15
N LEU A 248 -2.29 17.70 -1.34
CA LEU A 248 -2.58 16.34 -1.79
C LEU A 248 -3.75 16.28 -2.78
N GLN A 249 -4.75 17.14 -2.64
CA GLN A 249 -5.82 17.30 -3.63
C GLN A 249 -5.28 17.83 -4.97
N ALA A 250 -4.41 18.84 -4.94
CA ALA A 250 -3.76 19.36 -6.15
C ALA A 250 -2.84 18.33 -6.82
N GLU A 251 -2.26 17.40 -6.04
CA GLU A 251 -1.46 16.26 -6.53
C GLU A 251 -2.32 15.05 -6.96
N GLU A 252 -3.65 15.18 -6.93
CA GLU A 252 -4.62 14.11 -7.23
C GLU A 252 -4.54 12.90 -6.27
N ARG A 253 -3.92 13.05 -5.10
CA ARG A 253 -3.80 11.99 -4.09
C ARG A 253 -5.00 11.90 -3.16
N LEU A 254 -5.87 12.91 -3.17
CA LEU A 254 -7.12 12.97 -2.41
C LEU A 254 -8.25 13.46 -3.31
N PRO A 255 -9.49 13.03 -3.07
CA PRO A 255 -10.64 13.52 -3.82
C PRO A 255 -10.87 15.01 -3.50
N ASN A 256 -11.43 15.74 -4.46
CA ASN A 256 -11.80 17.13 -4.29
C ASN A 256 -13.12 17.27 -3.49
N LEU A 257 -13.08 16.84 -2.24
CA LEU A 257 -14.16 16.91 -1.26
C LEU A 257 -13.80 17.86 -0.10
N PRO A 258 -14.80 18.33 0.67
CA PRO A 258 -14.57 19.04 1.92
C PRO A 258 -13.67 18.25 2.88
N ILE A 259 -12.76 18.94 3.59
CA ILE A 259 -11.71 18.32 4.41
C ILE A 259 -12.29 17.44 5.53
N ASP A 260 -13.44 17.81 6.08
CA ASP A 260 -14.18 17.07 7.08
C ASP A 260 -14.69 15.71 6.57
N GLU A 261 -14.88 15.56 5.26
CA GLU A 261 -15.26 14.29 4.62
C GLU A 261 -14.05 13.40 4.27
N LEU A 262 -12.83 13.95 4.30
CA LEU A 262 -11.60 13.25 3.91
C LEU A 262 -11.00 12.38 5.03
N SER A 263 -11.67 12.27 6.18
CA SER A 263 -11.14 11.51 7.31
C SER A 263 -12.15 10.60 7.97
N THR A 264 -11.62 9.51 8.51
CA THR A 264 -12.35 8.57 9.38
C THR A 264 -12.17 8.87 10.87
N ASN A 265 -11.28 9.80 11.22
CA ASN A 265 -10.98 10.24 12.58
C ASN A 265 -10.82 9.10 13.62
N LEU A 266 -9.86 8.22 13.36
CA LEU A 266 -9.47 7.09 14.22
C LEU A 266 -8.09 7.34 14.87
N PRO A 267 -8.01 8.19 15.92
CA PRO A 267 -6.74 8.53 16.56
C PRO A 267 -6.04 7.33 17.22
N THR A 268 -6.81 6.35 17.71
CA THR A 268 -6.27 5.11 18.30
C THR A 268 -5.55 4.26 17.26
N LEU A 269 -6.05 4.22 16.02
CA LEU A 269 -5.37 3.56 14.90
C LEU A 269 -4.09 4.30 14.52
N LYS A 270 -4.12 5.63 14.47
CA LYS A 270 -2.90 6.43 14.22
C LYS A 270 -1.82 6.14 15.28
N GLN A 271 -2.19 6.14 16.55
CA GLN A 271 -1.26 5.83 17.63
C GLN A 271 -0.65 4.43 17.49
N ALA A 272 -1.43 3.45 17.04
CA ALA A 272 -0.91 2.11 16.77
C ALA A 272 0.06 2.09 15.58
N LEU A 273 -0.26 2.80 14.51
CA LEU A 273 0.61 2.93 13.33
C LEU A 273 1.94 3.61 13.67
N ASP A 274 1.91 4.69 14.46
CA ASP A 274 3.11 5.40 14.93
C ASP A 274 4.03 4.47 15.75
N ASN A 275 3.45 3.53 16.49
CA ASN A 275 4.17 2.59 17.36
C ASN A 275 4.45 1.21 16.73
N ALA A 276 4.04 0.99 15.48
CA ALA A 276 4.04 -0.33 14.84
C ALA A 276 5.43 -0.98 14.79
N ARG A 277 6.50 -0.19 14.73
CA ARG A 277 7.89 -0.70 14.75
C ARG A 277 8.27 -1.37 16.07
N VAL A 278 7.72 -0.88 17.18
CA VAL A 278 8.00 -1.41 18.53
C VAL A 278 6.96 -2.47 18.91
N ARG A 279 5.70 -2.24 18.54
CA ARG A 279 4.57 -3.13 18.80
C ARG A 279 3.72 -3.25 17.52
N PRO A 280 3.96 -4.27 16.68
CA PRO A 280 3.23 -4.44 15.42
C PRO A 280 1.81 -4.98 15.63
N PHE A 281 1.34 -5.06 16.87
CA PHE A 281 0.06 -5.62 17.25
C PHE A 281 -0.71 -4.67 18.15
N VAL A 282 -2.00 -4.54 17.86
CA VAL A 282 -2.92 -3.77 18.69
C VAL A 282 -4.31 -4.39 18.64
N MET A 283 -5.05 -4.29 19.75
CA MET A 283 -6.48 -4.55 19.76
C MET A 283 -7.20 -3.20 19.72
N LEU A 284 -7.97 -2.94 18.68
CA LEU A 284 -8.70 -1.68 18.53
C LEU A 284 -10.00 -1.88 17.76
N ARG A 285 -10.87 -0.89 17.78
CA ARG A 285 -12.11 -0.90 17.00
C ARG A 285 -11.86 -0.24 15.65
N LEU A 286 -12.25 -0.92 14.57
CA LEU A 286 -12.16 -0.41 13.20
C LEU A 286 -13.56 -0.07 12.68
N ILE A 287 -13.61 0.76 11.65
CA ILE A 287 -14.85 0.98 10.91
C ILE A 287 -15.23 -0.32 10.19
N GLY A 288 -16.52 -0.65 10.23
CA GLY A 288 -17.08 -1.87 9.64
C GLY A 288 -16.93 -3.15 10.45
N THR A 289 -16.42 -3.08 11.69
CA THR A 289 -16.35 -4.24 12.59
C THR A 289 -17.52 -4.30 13.58
N ASN A 290 -18.63 -3.59 13.32
CA ASN A 290 -19.80 -3.51 14.19
C ASN A 290 -19.43 -3.15 15.65
N ASP A 291 -18.50 -2.22 15.83
CA ASP A 291 -17.96 -1.77 17.12
C ASP A 291 -17.26 -2.86 17.96
N ARG A 292 -16.93 -4.00 17.33
CA ARG A 292 -16.15 -5.08 17.96
C ARG A 292 -14.68 -4.74 18.00
N LEU A 293 -14.02 -5.20 19.06
CA LEU A 293 -12.57 -5.12 19.20
C LEU A 293 -11.91 -6.10 18.23
N SER A 294 -11.06 -5.58 17.36
CA SER A 294 -10.35 -6.33 16.32
C SER A 294 -8.86 -6.42 16.65
N ALA A 295 -8.28 -7.59 16.44
CA ALA A 295 -6.84 -7.77 16.43
C ALA A 295 -6.27 -7.23 15.11
N VAL A 296 -5.32 -6.31 15.19
CA VAL A 296 -4.67 -5.69 14.05
C VAL A 296 -3.19 -6.00 14.11
N ALA A 297 -2.65 -6.54 13.03
CA ALA A 297 -1.21 -6.66 12.80
C ALA A 297 -0.77 -5.67 11.73
N ILE A 298 0.38 -5.03 11.93
CA ILE A 298 0.90 -3.98 11.05
C ILE A 298 2.25 -4.43 10.50
N ALA A 299 2.35 -4.50 9.17
CA ALA A 299 3.59 -4.78 8.46
C ALA A 299 3.95 -3.60 7.55
N PRO A 300 5.15 -3.02 7.66
CA PRO A 300 5.59 -1.96 6.76
C PRO A 300 5.96 -2.53 5.38
N LEU A 301 5.77 -1.71 4.34
CA LEU A 301 6.35 -1.97 3.02
C LEU A 301 7.82 -1.55 3.00
N GLU A 302 8.65 -2.29 2.27
CA GLU A 302 10.04 -1.88 1.98
C GLU A 302 10.11 -0.86 0.84
N THR A 303 9.21 -0.96 -0.14
CA THR A 303 9.11 -0.07 -1.29
C THR A 303 7.99 0.92 -1.07
N SER A 304 8.34 2.16 -0.72
CA SER A 304 7.36 3.24 -0.56
C SER A 304 6.95 3.86 -1.90
N LEU A 305 5.64 3.97 -2.12
CA LEU A 305 5.05 4.74 -3.20
C LEU A 305 5.44 6.23 -3.06
N GLY A 306 5.75 6.88 -4.18
CA GLY A 306 6.16 8.30 -4.14
C GLY A 306 7.62 8.54 -3.73
N THR A 307 8.45 7.50 -3.66
CA THR A 307 9.87 7.62 -3.32
C THR A 307 10.77 6.85 -4.29
N CYS A 308 12.01 7.33 -4.48
CA CYS A 308 13.00 6.67 -5.34
C CYS A 308 13.54 5.37 -4.72
N CYS A 309 13.83 4.35 -5.54
CA CYS A 309 14.35 3.03 -5.10
C CYS A 309 15.63 3.04 -4.26
N SER A 310 16.40 4.14 -4.26
CA SER A 310 17.59 4.27 -3.41
C SER A 310 17.32 5.02 -2.09
N CYS A 311 16.18 5.70 -1.95
CA CYS A 311 15.80 6.34 -0.69
C CYS A 311 15.30 5.32 0.34
N SER A 312 14.63 4.25 -0.09
CA SER A 312 14.19 3.19 0.84
C SER A 312 15.34 2.37 1.45
N ARG A 313 16.50 2.31 0.78
CA ARG A 313 17.70 1.64 1.31
C ARG A 313 18.52 2.47 2.31
N ASN A 314 18.21 3.76 2.48
CA ASN A 314 18.96 4.68 3.33
C ASN A 314 18.07 5.40 4.36
N LEU A 315 17.23 4.66 5.09
CA LEU A 315 16.85 5.10 6.44
C LEU A 315 18.03 4.75 7.38
N PRO A 316 18.74 5.73 7.96
CA PRO A 316 19.80 5.43 8.90
C PRO A 316 19.18 4.75 10.14
N PHE A 317 19.64 3.54 10.40
CA PHE A 317 19.74 3.00 11.74
C PHE A 317 20.38 4.06 12.63
N SER A 318 19.60 4.66 13.52
CA SER A 318 20.12 5.43 14.65
C SER A 318 19.62 4.79 15.93
N PRO A 319 20.46 4.03 16.65
CA PRO A 319 20.15 3.63 18.01
C PRO A 319 20.43 4.83 18.94
N ARG A 320 19.44 5.21 19.73
CA ARG A 320 19.63 5.74 21.07
C ARG A 320 18.63 5.08 21.99
#